data_AF-A0A529I3G2-F1
#
_entry.id   AF-A0A529I3G2-F1
#
_cell.length_a   1.000
_cell.length_b   1.000
_cell.length_c   1.000
_cell.angle_alpha   90.00
_cell.angle_beta   90.00
_cell.angle_gamma   90.00
#
_symmetry.space_group_name_H-M   'P 1'
#
loop_
_entity.id
_entity.type
_entity.pdbx_description
1 polymer ?
#
loop_
_entity_poly.entity_id
_entity_poly.type
_entity_poly.pdbx_seq_one_letter_code
_entity_poly.pdbx_strand_id
1 'polypeptide(L)' 'FHMTLTGMKKHVGVLEQAGLVSTEKVGRVRTCKLGLRGLEQEAAWIERYSQLWDARFDGLDKVVEELKRKEKVDGRKQSE' A
#
# COMPACT_ATOMS: atom_id res chain seq x y z
N PHE A 1 -3.98 22.41 -3.72
CA PHE A 1 -4.85 21.44 -4.42
C PHE A 1 -5.39 22.06 -5.69
N HIS A 2 -5.02 21.52 -6.85
CA HIS A 2 -5.65 21.89 -8.13
C HIS A 2 -6.90 21.03 -8.33
N MET A 3 -8.03 21.45 -7.74
CA MET A 3 -9.29 20.71 -7.87
C MET A 3 -10.48 21.68 -7.83
N THR A 4 -11.47 21.44 -8.69
CA THR A 4 -12.72 22.20 -8.69
C THR A 4 -13.60 21.79 -7.51
N LEU A 5 -14.55 22.65 -7.11
CA LEU A 5 -15.53 22.31 -6.08
C LEU A 5 -16.35 21.06 -6.43
N THR A 6 -16.68 20.89 -7.71
CA THR A 6 -17.37 19.70 -8.21
C THR A 6 -16.49 18.45 -8.08
N GLY A 7 -15.20 18.55 -8.39
CA GLY A 7 -14.23 17.48 -8.16
C GLY A 7 -14.17 17.10 -6.68
N MET A 8 -14.04 18.09 -5.80
CA MET A 8 -14.00 17.87 -4.36
C MET A 8 -15.26 17.16 -3.85
N LYS A 9 -16.44 17.59 -4.30
CA LYS A 9 -17.71 16.92 -3.95
C LYS A 9 -17.76 15.48 -4.42
N LYS A 10 -17.24 15.17 -5.62
CA LYS A 10 -17.15 13.79 -6.11
C LYS A 10 -16.26 12.94 -5.20
N HIS A 11 -15.08 13.43 -4.83
CA HIS A 11 -14.18 12.71 -3.91
C HIS A 11 -14.82 12.50 -2.54
N VAL A 12 -15.44 13.53 -1.97
CA VAL A 12 -16.16 13.41 -0.69
C VAL A 12 -17.29 12.40 -0.78
N GLY A 13 -18.05 12.36 -1.88
CA GLY A 13 -19.10 11.37 -2.08
C GLY A 13 -18.59 9.92 -2.14
N VAL A 14 -17.46 9.68 -2.81
CA VAL A 14 -16.83 8.35 -2.83
C VAL A 14 -16.36 7.94 -1.43
N LEU A 15 -15.75 8.87 -0.68
CA LEU A 15 -15.31 8.60 0.69
C LEU A 15 -16.49 8.34 1.64
N GLU A 16 -17.62 9.02 1.44
CA GLU A 16 -18.84 8.81 2.20
C GLU A 16 -19.48 7.45 1.90
N GLN A 17 -19.53 7.05 0.62
CA GLN A 17 -19.97 5.71 0.19
C GLN A 17 -19.08 4.60 0.77
N ALA A 18 -17.78 4.85 0.87
CA ALA A 18 -16.84 3.92 1.51
C ALA A 18 -16.99 3.88 3.05
N GLY A 19 -17.73 4.82 3.65
CA GLY A 19 -17.90 4.96 5.11
C GLY A 19 -16.72 5.64 5.82
N LEU A 20 -15.73 6.14 5.06
CA LEU A 20 -14.51 6.76 5.57
C LEU A 20 -14.74 8.19 6.07
N VAL A 21 -15.77 8.85 5.54
CA VAL A 21 -16.24 10.16 6.02
C VAL A 21 -17.74 10.15 6.20
N SER A 22 -18.23 11.02 7.06
CA SER A 22 -19.66 11.33 7.20
C SER A 22 -19.86 12.81 6.88
N THR A 23 -20.87 13.15 6.09
CA THR A 23 -21.18 14.54 5.81
C THR A 23 -22.57 14.95 6.23
N GLU A 24 -22.68 16.15 6.79
CA GLU A 24 -23.93 16.73 7.27
C GLU A 24 -24.10 18.12 6.67
N LYS A 25 -25.31 18.43 6.19
CA LYS A 25 -25.64 19.77 5.68
C LYS A 25 -26.44 20.53 6.72
N VAL A 26 -25.88 21.63 7.22
CA VAL A 26 -26.52 22.58 8.14
C VAL A 26 -26.69 23.92 7.42
N GLY A 27 -27.93 24.23 7.02
CA GLY A 27 -28.24 25.43 6.23
C GLY A 27 -27.48 25.46 4.89
N ARG A 28 -26.58 26.43 4.73
CA ARG A 28 -25.73 26.56 3.51
C ARG A 28 -24.40 25.83 3.61
N VAL A 29 -24.03 25.32 4.78
CA VAL A 29 -22.73 24.69 5.03
C VAL A 29 -22.90 23.16 5.00
N ARG A 30 -21.96 22.47 4.34
CA ARG A 30 -21.81 21.02 4.47
C ARG A 30 -20.52 20.74 5.23
N THR A 31 -20.64 20.11 6.38
CA THR A 31 -19.52 19.72 7.24
C THR A 31 -19.16 18.28 6.93
N CYS A 32 -17.87 18.01 6.74
CA CYS A 32 -17.33 16.67 6.54
C CYS A 32 -16.52 16.28 7.78
N LYS A 33 -16.78 15.10 8.33
CA LYS A 33 -16.05 14.52 9.46
C LYS A 33 -15.54 13.15 9.09
N LEU A 34 -14.49 12.67 9.75
CA LEU A 34 -14.05 11.27 9.62
C LEU A 34 -15.18 10.35 10.07
N GLY A 35 -15.44 9.32 9.27
CA GLY A 35 -16.43 8.30 9.55
C GLY A 35 -15.92 7.32 10.60
N LEU A 36 -16.83 6.52 11.15
CA LEU A 36 -16.49 5.47 12.12
C LEU A 36 -15.78 4.29 11.46
N ARG A 37 -15.91 4.14 10.14
CA ARG A 37 -15.19 3.11 9.39
C ARG A 37 -13.75 3.57 9.23
N GLY A 38 -12.86 3.05 10.08
CA GLY A 38 -11.43 3.20 9.93
C GLY A 38 -10.92 2.40 8.73
N LEU A 39 -9.72 2.76 8.24
CA LEU A 39 -8.99 2.01 7.21
C LEU A 39 -8.30 0.75 7.78
N GLU A 40 -8.69 0.29 8.96
CA GLU A 40 -8.00 -0.79 9.68
C GLU A 40 -8.08 -2.12 8.94
N GLN A 41 -9.23 -2.43 8.33
CA GLN A 41 -9.41 -3.67 7.60
C GLN A 41 -8.58 -3.70 6.32
N GLU A 42 -8.54 -2.57 5.62
CA GLU A 42 -7.75 -2.33 4.42
C GLU A 42 -6.25 -2.35 4.74
N ALA A 43 -5.85 -1.69 5.83
CA ALA A 43 -4.47 -1.69 6.32
C ALA A 43 -4.03 -3.11 6.70
N ALA A 44 -4.87 -3.86 7.41
CA ALA A 44 -4.60 -5.25 7.74
C ALA A 44 -4.49 -6.14 6.49
N TRP A 45 -5.26 -5.86 5.44
CA TRP A 45 -5.13 -6.56 4.17
C TRP A 45 -3.83 -6.23 3.43
N ILE A 46 -3.45 -4.95 3.39
CA ILE A 46 -2.18 -4.50 2.81
C ILE A 46 -1.00 -5.12 3.56
N GLU A 47 -1.05 -5.13 4.89
CA GLU A 47 -0.01 -5.71 5.74
C GLU A 47 0.20 -7.20 5.47
N ARG A 48 -0.89 -7.98 5.37
CA ARG A 48 -0.80 -9.41 5.00
C ARG A 48 -0.13 -9.60 3.65
N TYR A 49 -0.38 -8.71 2.69
CA TYR A 49 0.23 -8.78 1.37
C TYR A 49 1.71 -8.38 1.43
N SER A 50 2.06 -7.37 2.22
CA SER A 50 3.47 -6.98 2.45
C SER A 50 4.27 -8.17 2.98
N GLN A 51 3.78 -8.82 4.04
CA GLN A 51 4.45 -9.98 4.64
C GLN A 51 4.65 -11.14 3.65
N LEU A 52 3.68 -11.37 2.75
CA LEU A 52 3.82 -12.37 1.70
C LEU A 52 4.95 -12.03 0.72
N TRP A 53 5.08 -10.76 0.34
CA TRP A 53 6.15 -10.32 -0.56
C TRP A 53 7.51 -10.33 0.11
N ASP A 54 7.59 -9.89 1.36
CA ASP A 54 8.82 -9.91 2.15
C ASP A 54 9.38 -11.34 2.21
N ALA A 55 8.53 -12.33 2.54
CA ALA A 55 8.95 -13.73 2.56
C ALA A 55 9.42 -14.26 1.19
N ARG A 56 8.83 -13.76 0.09
CA ARG A 56 9.26 -14.13 -1.27
C ARG A 56 10.59 -13.50 -1.64
N PHE A 57 10.81 -12.24 -1.26
CA PHE A 57 12.08 -11.55 -1.51
C PHE A 57 13.21 -12.15 -0.66
N ASP A 58 12.95 -12.51 0.60
CA ASP A 58 13.91 -13.25 1.43
C ASP A 58 14.33 -14.57 0.77
N GLY A 59 13.38 -15.26 0.12
CA GLY A 59 13.66 -16.47 -0.65
C GLY A 59 14.53 -16.21 -1.88
N LEU A 60 14.23 -15.14 -2.62
CA LEU A 60 14.99 -14.73 -3.79
C LEU A 60 16.43 -14.35 -3.43
N ASP A 61 16.62 -13.60 -2.34
CA ASP A 61 17.94 -13.19 -1.87
C ASP A 61 18.84 -14.39 -1.57
N LYS A 62 18.29 -15.45 -0.95
CA LYS A 62 19.04 -16.69 -0.71
C LYS A 62 19.51 -17.35 -1.99
N VAL A 63 18.65 -17.40 -3.01
CA VAL A 63 18.99 -17.98 -4.33
C VAL A 63 20.08 -17.14 -5.01
N VAL A 64 19.95 -15.81 -4.98
CA VAL A 64 20.94 -14.89 -5.55
C VAL A 64 22.30 -15.06 -4.86
N GLU A 65 22.33 -15.15 -3.54
CA GLU A 65 23.57 -15.37 -2.79
C GLU A 65 24.20 -16.75 -3.06
N GLU A 66 23.39 -17.79 -3.24
CA GLU A 66 23.89 -19.10 -3.65
C GLU A 66 24.55 -19.05 -5.04
N LEU A 67 23.91 -18.39 -6.00
CA LEU A 67 24.44 -18.24 -7.36
C LEU A 67 25.75 -17.46 -7.37
N LYS A 68 25.82 -16.33 -6.65
CA LYS A 68 27.06 -15.55 -6.49
C LYS A 68 28.18 -16.37 -5.85
N ARG A 69 27.86 -17.22 -4.87
CA ARG A 69 28.85 -18.09 -4.22
C ARG A 69 29.39 -19.14 -5.19
N LYS A 70 28.51 -19.78 -5.99
CA LYS A 70 28.92 -20.76 -7.01
C LYS A 70 29.86 -20.13 -8.04
N GLU A 71 29.50 -18.95 -8.56
CA GLU A 71 30.34 -18.21 -9.51
C GLU A 71 31.76 -17.92 -8.96
N LYS A 72 31.86 -17.49 -7.69
CA LYS A 72 33.17 -17.25 -7.04
C LYS A 72 34.01 -18.52 -6.88
N VAL A 73 33.38 -19.67 -6.64
CA VAL A 73 34.09 -20.95 -6.50
C VAL A 73 34.60 -21.44 -7.84
N ASP A 74 33.78 -21.33 -8.89
CA ASP A 74 34.16 -21.74 -10.25
C ASP A 74 35.25 -20.83 -10.84
N GLY A 75 35.22 -19.53 -10.56
CA GLY A 75 36.29 -18.60 -10.95
C GLY A 75 37.63 -18.88 -10.26
N ARG A 76 37.63 -19.39 -9.02
CA ARG A 76 38.86 -19.78 -8.31
C ARG A 76 39.51 -21.03 -8.90
N LYS A 77 38.70 -22.01 -9.33
CA LYS A 77 39.19 -23.25 -9.96
C LYS A 77 39.80 -23.05 -11.35
N GLN A 78 39.51 -21.95 -12.04
CA GLN A 78 40.10 -21.63 -13.35
C GLN A 78 41.44 -20.90 -13.26
N SER A 79 41.86 -20.43 -12.07
CA SER A 79 43.14 -19.73 -11.86
C SER A 79 44.23 -20.59 -11.19
N GLU A 80 43.94 -21.85 -10.88
CA GLU A 80 44.92 -22.89 -10.49
C GLU A 80 45.23 -23.80 -11.68
#